data_AF-A0A2N3KX41-F1
#
_entry.id   AF-A0A2N3KX41-F1
#
_cell.length_a   1.000
_cell.length_b   1.000
_cell.length_c   1.000
_cell.angle_alpha   90.00
_cell.angle_beta   90.00
_cell.angle_gamma   90.00
#
_symmetry.space_group_name_H-M   'P 1'
#
loop_
_entity.id
_entity.type
_entity.pdbx_description
1 polymer ?
#
loop_
_entity_poly.entity_id
_entity_poly.type
_entity_poly.pdbx_seq_one_letter_code
_entity_poly.pdbx_strand_id
1 'polypeptide(L)'
;MSDKNKAMDQVWRTINLIRKSFRLRPRNIDEADVAGLREKLGIAATDEIKTRILEGVFPVGAIYINLTNSDNPGTILGFGSWSPVEGVSLIGAGTHTDRNGDELSFASGEEYGEYGHTLTIDEMPSHNHDYAKFGAGGYQSGASSGSTSGTKSTTTETGGGLPHNIIQPSLAVYMWKRTA
;
A
#
# COMPACT_ATOMS: atom_id res chain seq x y z
N MET A 1 -37.47 -49.41 22.09
CA MET A 1 -36.95 -48.05 22.34
C MET A 1 -36.41 -47.50 21.01
N SER A 2 -37.04 -46.48 20.44
CA SER A 2 -36.69 -45.92 19.11
C SER A 2 -35.25 -45.37 19.08
N ASP A 3 -34.56 -45.41 17.94
CA ASP A 3 -33.18 -44.90 17.80
C ASP A 3 -33.04 -43.41 18.13
N LYS A 4 -34.13 -42.63 17.98
CA LYS A 4 -34.19 -41.24 18.45
C LYS A 4 -33.99 -41.11 19.97
N ASN A 5 -34.44 -42.10 20.74
CA ASN A 5 -34.30 -42.10 22.20
C ASN A 5 -32.86 -42.45 22.63
N LYS A 6 -32.12 -43.21 21.83
CA LYS A 6 -30.70 -43.53 22.09
C LYS A 6 -29.80 -42.32 21.82
N ALA A 7 -30.05 -41.58 20.73
CA ALA A 7 -29.31 -40.36 20.42
C ALA A 7 -29.50 -39.30 21.51
N MET A 8 -30.74 -39.12 21.99
CA MET A 8 -31.03 -38.18 23.07
C MET A 8 -30.36 -38.59 24.39
N ASP A 9 -30.30 -39.89 24.71
CA ASP A 9 -29.59 -40.40 25.91
C ASP A 9 -28.07 -40.15 25.83
N GLN A 10 -27.46 -40.33 24.64
CA GLN A 10 -26.04 -40.00 24.44
C GLN A 10 -25.75 -38.51 24.61
N VAL A 11 -26.64 -37.64 24.12
CA VAL A 11 -26.53 -36.18 24.32
C VAL A 11 -26.60 -35.84 25.81
N TRP A 12 -27.56 -36.40 26.54
CA TRP A 12 -27.69 -36.17 28.00
C TRP A 12 -26.50 -36.69 28.80
N ARG A 13 -25.95 -37.85 28.45
CA ARG A 13 -24.72 -38.38 29.08
C ARG A 13 -23.53 -37.46 28.85
N THR A 14 -23.37 -36.96 27.63
CA THR A 14 -22.27 -36.05 27.27
C THR A 14 -22.38 -34.73 28.03
N ILE A 15 -23.58 -34.14 28.09
CA ILE A 15 -23.84 -32.92 28.85
C ILE A 15 -23.57 -33.12 30.34
N ASN A 16 -24.03 -34.24 30.92
CA ASN A 16 -23.79 -34.53 32.34
C ASN A 16 -22.31 -34.80 32.63
N LEU A 17 -21.58 -35.43 31.71
CA LEU A 17 -20.14 -35.63 31.81
C LEU A 17 -19.41 -34.29 31.80
N ILE A 18 -19.77 -33.37 30.90
CA ILE A 18 -19.22 -32.00 30.85
C ILE A 18 -19.55 -31.26 32.15
N ARG A 19 -20.82 -31.23 32.58
CA ARG A 19 -21.22 -30.57 33.83
C ARG A 19 -20.45 -31.09 35.04
N LYS A 20 -20.31 -32.41 35.16
CA LYS A 20 -19.58 -33.06 36.25
C LYS A 20 -18.08 -32.75 36.20
N SER A 21 -17.49 -32.81 35.01
CA SER A 21 -16.06 -32.55 34.82
C SER A 21 -15.71 -31.08 35.09
N PHE A 22 -16.62 -30.16 34.77
CA PHE A 22 -16.37 -28.72 34.84
C PHE A 22 -17.07 -28.00 36.01
N ARG A 23 -17.81 -28.72 36.86
CA ARG A 23 -18.62 -28.19 37.98
C ARG A 23 -19.59 -27.08 37.56
N LEU A 24 -20.17 -27.21 36.37
CA LEU A 24 -21.14 -26.25 35.84
C LEU A 24 -22.47 -26.37 36.58
N ARG A 25 -23.19 -25.27 36.76
CA ARG A 25 -24.46 -25.27 37.51
C ARG A 25 -25.54 -26.05 36.72
N PRO A 26 -26.58 -26.61 37.37
CA PRO A 26 -27.63 -27.39 36.68
C PRO A 26 -28.56 -26.58 35.76
N ARG A 27 -28.25 -25.32 35.47
CA ARG A 27 -29.05 -24.41 34.62
C ARG A 27 -28.69 -24.58 33.13
N ASN A 28 -29.39 -23.83 32.26
CA ASN A 28 -28.96 -23.63 30.88
C ASN A 28 -27.51 -23.13 30.89
N ILE A 29 -26.67 -23.68 30.01
CA ILE A 29 -25.28 -23.23 29.85
C ILE A 29 -25.33 -21.74 29.51
N ASP A 30 -24.75 -20.92 30.36
CA ASP A 30 -24.65 -19.48 30.17
C ASP A 30 -23.24 -19.07 29.73
N GLU A 31 -23.06 -17.78 29.46
CA GLU A 31 -21.77 -17.23 29.01
C GLU A 31 -20.66 -17.44 30.04
N ALA A 32 -20.99 -17.48 31.33
CA ALA A 32 -20.02 -17.73 32.40
C ALA A 32 -19.58 -19.20 32.43
N ASP A 33 -20.49 -20.15 32.20
CA ASP A 33 -20.15 -21.57 32.04
C ASP A 33 -19.23 -21.80 30.83
N VAL A 34 -19.47 -21.11 29.71
CA VAL A 34 -18.60 -21.14 28.51
C VAL A 34 -17.22 -20.53 28.81
N ALA A 35 -17.17 -19.38 29.49
CA ALA A 35 -15.91 -18.76 29.89
C ALA A 35 -15.07 -19.68 30.80
N GLY A 36 -15.70 -20.32 31.80
CA GLY A 36 -15.04 -21.26 32.70
C GLY A 36 -14.56 -22.54 32.01
N LEU A 37 -15.25 -22.98 30.95
CA LEU A 37 -14.77 -24.06 30.07
C LEU A 37 -13.52 -23.65 29.30
N ARG A 38 -13.48 -22.45 28.72
CA ARG A 38 -12.34 -21.93 27.95
C ARG A 38 -11.08 -21.77 28.80
N GLU A 39 -11.24 -21.30 30.03
CA GLU A 39 -10.16 -21.21 31.02
C GLU A 39 -9.58 -22.59 31.35
N LYS A 40 -10.44 -23.56 31.68
CA LYS A 40 -10.02 -24.91 32.06
C LYS A 40 -9.46 -25.74 30.89
N LEU A 41 -9.88 -25.42 29.66
CA LEU A 41 -9.33 -26.02 28.43
C LEU A 41 -8.02 -25.34 27.98
N GLY A 42 -7.55 -24.28 28.65
CA GLY A 42 -6.32 -23.57 28.30
C GLY A 42 -6.42 -22.74 27.01
N ILE A 43 -7.63 -22.51 26.50
CA ILE A 43 -7.86 -21.76 25.26
C ILE A 43 -7.50 -20.30 25.45
N ALA A 44 -7.80 -19.71 26.62
CA ALA A 44 -7.38 -18.35 26.97
C ALA A 44 -5.85 -18.20 26.93
N ALA A 45 -5.10 -19.16 27.48
CA ALA A 45 -3.64 -19.16 27.41
C ALA A 45 -3.12 -19.27 25.97
N THR A 46 -3.84 -19.94 25.08
CA THR A 46 -3.47 -20.10 23.67
C THR A 46 -3.70 -18.79 22.89
N ASP A 47 -4.81 -18.09 23.16
CA ASP A 47 -5.11 -16.77 22.59
C ASP A 47 -4.13 -15.69 23.07
N GLU A 48 -3.72 -15.74 24.35
CA GLU A 48 -2.69 -14.84 24.90
C GLU A 48 -1.32 -15.10 24.27
N ILE A 49 -0.90 -16.36 24.14
CA ILE A 49 0.37 -16.72 23.48
C ILE A 49 0.35 -16.28 22.01
N LYS A 50 -0.77 -16.53 21.30
CA LYS A 50 -0.95 -16.06 19.91
C LYS A 50 -0.80 -14.55 19.83
N THR A 51 -1.47 -13.81 20.72
CA THR A 51 -1.41 -12.35 20.79
C THR A 51 0.01 -11.86 21.01
N ARG A 52 0.73 -12.41 21.98
CA ARG A 52 2.13 -12.02 22.27
C ARG A 52 3.09 -12.32 21.12
N ILE A 53 2.89 -13.42 20.41
CA ILE A 53 3.69 -13.74 19.21
C ILE A 53 3.40 -12.71 18.12
N LEU A 54 2.12 -12.41 17.86
CA LEU A 54 1.73 -11.42 16.85
C LEU A 54 2.18 -10.01 17.20
N GLU A 55 2.21 -9.63 18.48
CA GLU A 55 2.80 -8.37 18.94
C GLU A 55 4.29 -8.26 18.60
N GLY A 56 5.03 -9.36 18.73
CA GLY A 56 6.45 -9.40 18.39
C GLY A 56 6.72 -9.41 16.89
N VAL A 57 5.87 -10.07 16.10
CA VAL A 57 5.98 -10.12 14.63
C VAL A 57 5.53 -8.80 13.99
N PHE A 58 4.46 -8.20 14.52
CA PHE A 58 3.86 -6.97 14.04
C PHE A 58 3.78 -5.93 15.16
N PRO A 59 4.88 -5.28 15.54
CA PRO A 59 4.84 -4.14 16.48
C PRO A 59 4.01 -2.97 15.92
N VAL A 60 3.66 -2.00 16.77
CA VAL A 60 3.01 -0.76 16.30
C VAL A 60 3.92 -0.08 15.27
N GLY A 61 3.34 0.33 14.14
CA GLY A 61 4.05 0.86 12.97
C GLY A 61 4.40 -0.19 11.92
N ALA A 62 4.24 -1.49 12.20
CA ALA A 62 4.48 -2.54 11.21
C ALA A 62 3.50 -2.46 10.04
N ILE A 63 3.98 -2.82 8.84
CA ILE A 63 3.18 -2.90 7.62
C ILE A 63 2.84 -4.36 7.33
N TYR A 64 1.56 -4.66 7.22
CA TYR A 64 1.03 -5.92 6.72
C TYR A 64 0.67 -5.76 5.24
N ILE A 65 1.05 -6.73 4.42
CA ILE A 65 0.83 -6.72 2.97
C ILE A 65 0.11 -8.00 2.56
N ASN A 66 -0.95 -7.86 1.78
CA ASN A 66 -1.68 -8.99 1.21
C ASN A 66 -2.02 -8.73 -0.26
N LEU A 67 -1.85 -9.75 -1.11
CA LEU A 67 -2.10 -9.63 -2.54
C LEU A 67 -3.59 -9.69 -2.90
N THR A 68 -4.38 -10.48 -2.17
CA THR A 68 -5.75 -10.84 -2.61
C THR A 68 -6.83 -10.55 -1.58
N ASN A 69 -6.49 -10.54 -0.28
CA ASN A 69 -7.44 -10.27 0.77
C ASN A 69 -7.39 -8.79 1.18
N SER A 70 -8.49 -8.09 0.95
CA SER A 70 -8.69 -6.68 1.29
C SER A 70 -9.13 -6.44 2.73
N ASP A 71 -9.46 -7.48 3.49
CA ASP A 71 -10.01 -7.32 4.83
C ASP A 71 -8.98 -6.70 5.79
N ASN A 72 -9.49 -5.96 6.77
CA ASN A 72 -8.64 -5.37 7.81
C ASN A 72 -7.87 -6.49 8.56
N PRO A 73 -6.54 -6.37 8.76
CA PRO A 73 -5.76 -7.40 9.45
C PRO A 73 -6.20 -7.64 10.89
N GLY A 74 -6.85 -6.67 11.53
CA GLY A 74 -7.52 -6.85 12.81
C GLY A 74 -8.56 -7.99 12.78
N THR A 75 -9.25 -8.14 11.65
CA THR A 75 -10.20 -9.24 11.40
C THR A 75 -9.48 -10.52 10.96
N ILE A 76 -8.50 -10.42 10.05
CA ILE A 76 -7.79 -11.60 9.50
C ILE A 76 -6.95 -12.29 10.58
N LEU A 77 -6.16 -11.53 11.33
CA LEU A 77 -5.26 -12.03 12.37
C LEU A 77 -5.99 -12.16 13.72
N GLY A 78 -7.10 -11.44 13.91
CA GLY A 78 -7.83 -11.35 15.17
C GLY A 78 -7.10 -10.50 16.22
N PHE A 79 -6.26 -9.54 15.77
CA PHE A 79 -5.34 -8.79 16.63
C PHE A 79 -4.98 -7.42 16.04
N GLY A 80 -4.82 -6.44 16.93
CA GLY A 80 -4.31 -5.10 16.62
C GLY A 80 -5.34 -4.19 15.94
N SER A 81 -5.05 -2.90 15.97
CA SER A 81 -5.76 -1.88 15.17
C SER A 81 -4.92 -1.50 13.97
N TRP A 82 -5.55 -1.32 12.81
CA TRP A 82 -4.85 -1.14 11.54
C TRP A 82 -5.50 -0.03 10.71
N SER A 83 -4.67 0.80 10.08
CA SER A 83 -5.09 1.80 9.08
C SER A 83 -4.60 1.40 7.69
N PRO A 84 -5.37 1.61 6.62
CA PRO A 84 -4.93 1.30 5.26
C PRO A 84 -3.74 2.18 4.85
N VAL A 85 -2.92 1.67 3.94
CA VAL A 85 -1.85 2.41 3.25
C VAL A 85 -2.10 2.27 1.76
N GLU A 86 -2.35 3.38 1.08
CA GLU A 86 -2.88 3.41 -0.29
C GLU A 86 -2.14 4.44 -1.14
N GLY A 87 -2.09 4.21 -2.46
CA GLY A 87 -1.56 5.19 -3.41
C GLY A 87 -0.04 5.43 -3.36
N VAL A 88 0.70 4.63 -2.59
CA VAL A 88 2.15 4.80 -2.39
C VAL A 88 2.92 3.52 -2.69
N SER A 89 4.16 3.67 -3.17
CA SER A 89 5.17 2.61 -3.16
C SER A 89 6.03 2.77 -1.90
N LEU A 90 6.38 1.67 -1.25
CA LEU A 90 7.22 1.71 -0.05
C LEU A 90 8.67 1.96 -0.43
N ILE A 91 9.30 2.94 0.24
CA ILE A 91 10.72 3.26 0.14
C ILE A 91 11.36 3.20 1.53
N GLY A 92 12.62 2.76 1.60
CA GLY A 92 13.36 2.72 2.85
C GLY A 92 13.61 4.13 3.38
N ALA A 93 13.24 4.37 4.64
CA ALA A 93 13.54 5.62 5.31
C ALA A 93 15.06 5.77 5.56
N GLY A 94 15.55 7.00 5.47
CA GLY A 94 16.96 7.34 5.63
C GLY A 94 17.54 8.07 4.42
N THR A 95 18.84 8.30 4.47
CA THR A 95 19.61 8.97 3.41
C THR A 95 20.34 7.92 2.57
N HIS A 96 20.24 8.04 1.25
CA HIS A 96 20.89 7.16 0.30
C HIS A 96 21.43 7.94 -0.89
N THR A 97 22.68 7.64 -1.28
CA THR A 97 23.29 8.10 -2.52
C THR A 97 23.14 7.04 -3.59
N ASP A 98 22.55 7.40 -4.73
CA ASP A 98 22.33 6.50 -5.84
C ASP A 98 23.62 6.23 -6.65
N ARG A 99 23.49 5.47 -7.76
CA ARG A 99 24.62 5.14 -8.64
C ARG A 99 25.20 6.36 -9.37
N ASN A 100 24.40 7.40 -9.60
CA ASN A 100 24.81 8.61 -10.29
C ASN A 100 25.44 9.65 -9.36
N GLY A 101 25.37 9.41 -8.04
CA GLY A 101 25.91 10.29 -7.01
C GLY A 101 24.87 11.21 -6.39
N ASP A 102 23.59 11.04 -6.73
CA ASP A 102 22.49 11.84 -6.19
C ASP A 102 22.11 11.34 -4.81
N GLU A 103 22.12 12.22 -3.81
CA GLU A 103 21.75 11.90 -2.44
C GLU A 103 20.32 12.38 -2.14
N LEU A 104 19.47 11.45 -1.70
CA LEU A 104 18.10 11.73 -1.26
C LEU A 104 17.88 11.23 0.17
N SER A 105 17.03 11.94 0.91
CA SER A 105 16.64 11.59 2.27
C SER A 105 15.14 11.42 2.39
N PHE A 106 14.72 10.27 2.90
CA PHE A 106 13.31 9.91 3.11
C PHE A 106 13.01 9.83 4.60
N ALA A 107 12.17 10.74 5.09
CA ALA A 107 11.68 10.71 6.46
C ALA A 107 10.63 9.61 6.61
N SER A 108 10.71 8.88 7.73
CA SER A 108 9.76 7.80 8.01
C SER A 108 8.34 8.34 8.15
N GLY A 109 7.41 7.82 7.34
CA GLY A 109 5.99 8.16 7.40
C GLY A 109 5.57 9.31 6.49
N GLU A 110 6.51 9.96 5.81
CA GLU A 110 6.22 10.97 4.79
C GLU A 110 6.03 10.32 3.42
N GLU A 111 5.23 10.96 2.58
CA GLU A 111 4.97 10.53 1.20
C GLU A 111 5.85 11.31 0.21
N TYR A 112 6.25 10.65 -0.87
CA TYR A 112 7.16 11.21 -1.88
C TYR A 112 6.70 10.82 -3.29
N GLY A 113 7.04 11.66 -4.28
CA GLY A 113 6.75 11.43 -5.69
C GLY A 113 5.40 12.00 -6.13
N GLU A 114 5.05 11.72 -7.38
CA GLU A 114 3.83 12.19 -8.04
C GLU A 114 3.36 11.19 -9.10
N TYR A 115 2.10 11.28 -9.54
CA TYR A 115 1.58 10.36 -10.57
C TYR A 115 2.00 10.75 -11.99
N GLY A 116 2.20 12.03 -12.26
CA GLY A 116 2.66 12.50 -13.55
C GLY A 116 3.39 13.82 -13.42
N HIS A 117 4.41 13.99 -14.26
CA HIS A 117 5.31 15.14 -14.24
C HIS A 117 5.18 15.97 -15.52
N THR A 118 5.13 17.28 -15.38
CA THR A 118 5.23 18.20 -16.52
C THR A 118 6.64 18.76 -16.55
N LEU A 119 7.37 18.49 -17.64
CA LEU A 119 8.73 19.01 -17.81
C LEU A 119 8.76 20.53 -17.73
N THR A 120 9.67 21.04 -16.93
CA THR A 120 10.01 22.46 -16.83
C THR A 120 11.10 22.82 -17.84
N ILE A 121 11.31 24.12 -18.04
CA ILE A 121 12.38 24.62 -18.91
C ILE A 121 13.76 24.17 -18.41
N ASP A 122 13.97 24.17 -17.09
CA ASP A 122 15.23 23.79 -16.46
C ASP A 122 15.55 22.29 -16.61
N GLU A 123 14.53 21.47 -16.85
CA GLU A 123 14.67 20.02 -17.08
C GLU A 123 14.88 19.68 -18.55
N MET A 124 14.77 20.65 -19.47
CA MET A 124 14.99 20.39 -20.89
C MET A 124 16.49 20.25 -21.19
N PRO A 125 16.92 19.14 -21.81
CA PRO A 125 18.29 19.01 -22.28
C PRO A 125 18.63 20.12 -23.29
N SER A 126 19.86 20.62 -23.20
CA SER A 126 20.41 21.52 -24.22
C SER A 126 20.33 20.86 -25.59
N HIS A 127 19.72 21.57 -26.54
CA HIS A 127 19.56 21.11 -27.92
C HIS A 127 19.75 22.28 -28.87
N ASN A 128 20.03 21.99 -30.15
CA ASN A 128 20.17 23.00 -31.19
C ASN A 128 19.23 22.70 -32.37
N HIS A 129 18.90 23.74 -33.10
CA HIS A 129 18.16 23.66 -34.36
C HIS A 129 19.01 24.28 -35.46
N ASP A 130 19.14 23.58 -36.58
CA ASP A 130 19.68 24.15 -37.81
C ASP A 130 18.53 24.31 -38.80
N TYR A 131 18.41 25.51 -39.39
CA TYR A 131 17.43 25.74 -40.44
C TYR A 131 17.95 26.76 -41.47
N ALA A 132 17.82 26.40 -42.74
CA ALA A 132 18.13 27.28 -43.85
C ALA A 132 16.89 28.08 -44.27
N LYS A 133 16.93 29.41 -44.18
CA LYS A 133 15.92 30.28 -44.78
C LYS A 133 16.22 30.44 -46.28
N PHE A 134 15.49 29.73 -47.14
CA PHE A 134 15.44 30.08 -48.55
C PHE A 134 14.42 31.19 -48.74
N GLY A 135 14.88 32.42 -48.99
CA GLY A 135 14.00 33.53 -49.27
C GLY A 135 13.16 33.25 -50.53
N ALA A 136 11.84 33.44 -50.45
CA ALA A 136 10.98 33.55 -51.62
C ALA A 136 11.26 34.90 -52.32
N GLY A 137 12.42 34.99 -52.96
CA GLY A 137 12.87 36.15 -53.71
C GLY A 137 13.98 35.66 -54.62
N GLY A 138 13.62 35.47 -55.90
CA GLY A 138 14.50 34.88 -56.92
C GLY A 138 15.88 35.54 -56.97
N TYR A 139 16.86 34.77 -57.46
CA TYR A 139 18.22 35.20 -57.78
C TYR A 139 18.38 36.73 -57.91
N GLN A 140 18.75 37.40 -56.82
CA GLN A 140 19.16 38.81 -56.86
C GLN A 140 20.61 38.82 -57.35
N SER A 141 20.80 38.69 -58.67
CA SER A 141 22.04 39.13 -59.30
C SER A 141 22.04 40.65 -59.31
N GLY A 142 22.75 41.26 -58.37
CA GLY A 142 22.93 42.71 -58.32
C GLY A 142 23.24 43.19 -56.91
N ALA A 143 24.53 43.28 -56.59
CA ALA A 143 24.99 43.85 -55.33
C ALA A 143 24.53 45.31 -55.20
N SER A 144 23.87 45.64 -54.10
CA SER A 144 24.06 46.91 -53.42
C SER A 144 23.82 46.68 -51.93
N SER A 145 24.71 47.26 -51.12
CA SER A 145 24.77 47.18 -49.66
C SER A 145 23.44 47.56 -49.00
N GLY A 146 22.55 46.58 -48.89
CA GLY A 146 21.31 46.67 -48.12
C GLY A 146 21.55 46.07 -46.74
N SER A 147 21.40 46.89 -45.70
CA SER A 147 21.35 46.43 -44.32
C SER A 147 20.32 45.32 -44.19
N THR A 148 20.76 44.07 -44.08
CA THR A 148 19.86 42.95 -43.80
C THR A 148 19.36 43.12 -42.37
N SER A 149 18.21 43.74 -42.20
CA SER A 149 17.49 43.73 -40.93
C SER A 149 17.08 42.28 -40.68
N GLY A 150 17.88 41.57 -39.88
CA GLY A 150 17.64 40.16 -39.58
C GLY A 150 16.38 40.02 -38.73
N THR A 151 15.24 39.74 -39.35
CA THR A 151 14.03 39.37 -38.62
C THR A 151 14.29 38.06 -37.88
N LYS A 152 14.29 38.11 -36.54
CA LYS A 152 14.24 36.90 -35.71
C LYS A 152 12.93 36.19 -36.04
N SER A 153 13.02 34.96 -36.54
CA SER A 153 11.86 34.09 -36.74
C SER A 153 11.99 32.96 -35.75
N THR A 154 10.95 32.75 -34.96
CA THR A 154 10.80 31.59 -34.08
C THR A 154 9.95 30.55 -34.80
N THR A 155 10.23 29.28 -34.56
CA THR A 155 9.27 28.23 -34.89
C THR A 155 8.01 28.41 -34.06
N THR A 156 6.90 27.85 -34.51
CA THR A 156 5.72 27.71 -33.65
C THR A 156 5.98 26.66 -32.59
N GLU A 157 5.41 26.85 -31.41
CA GLU A 157 5.46 25.84 -30.34
C GLU A 157 4.87 24.51 -30.83
N THR A 158 5.49 23.40 -30.42
CA THR A 158 4.99 22.05 -30.68
C THR A 158 5.17 21.23 -29.40
N GLY A 159 4.14 20.46 -29.04
CA GLY A 159 4.04 19.77 -27.76
C GLY A 159 2.82 20.24 -26.97
N GLY A 160 2.23 19.33 -26.19
CA GLY A 160 1.00 19.62 -25.44
C GLY A 160 1.22 20.21 -24.04
N GLY A 161 2.46 20.19 -23.53
CA GLY A 161 2.77 20.59 -22.15
C GLY A 161 2.00 19.81 -21.07
N LEU A 162 1.51 18.61 -21.42
CA LEU A 162 0.74 17.77 -20.51
C LEU A 162 1.67 16.92 -19.64
N PRO A 163 1.28 16.59 -18.40
CA PRO A 163 2.02 15.67 -17.57
C PRO A 163 2.18 14.30 -18.23
N HIS A 164 3.36 13.70 -18.13
CA HIS A 164 3.58 12.31 -18.54
C HIS A 164 3.55 11.39 -17.33
N ASN A 165 3.00 10.19 -17.49
CA ASN A 165 2.96 9.17 -16.44
C ASN A 165 4.38 8.78 -16.02
N ILE A 166 4.67 8.88 -14.73
CA ILE A 166 5.96 8.47 -14.15
C ILE A 166 5.86 7.20 -13.28
N ILE A 167 4.68 6.59 -13.21
CA ILE A 167 4.48 5.35 -12.46
C ILE A 167 5.19 4.20 -13.18
N GLN A 168 6.22 3.63 -12.55
CA GLN A 168 6.87 2.41 -13.02
C GLN A 168 5.90 1.20 -13.03
N PRO A 169 6.11 0.18 -13.87
CA PRO A 169 5.36 -1.07 -13.79
C PRO A 169 5.30 -1.60 -12.36
N SER A 170 4.10 -1.73 -11.81
CA SER A 170 3.86 -1.98 -10.39
C SER A 170 2.75 -3.01 -10.18
N LEU A 171 2.78 -3.71 -9.05
CA LEU A 171 1.75 -4.64 -8.61
C LEU A 171 1.01 -4.04 -7.41
N ALA A 172 -0.28 -3.73 -7.58
CA ALA A 172 -1.11 -3.24 -6.48
C ALA A 172 -1.41 -4.38 -5.48
N VAL A 173 -1.21 -4.08 -4.19
CA VAL A 173 -1.45 -4.98 -3.07
C VAL A 173 -2.18 -4.22 -1.95
N TYR A 174 -2.92 -4.92 -1.11
CA TYR A 174 -3.53 -4.33 0.08
C TYR A 174 -2.48 -4.18 1.18
N MET A 175 -2.24 -2.95 1.61
CA MET A 175 -1.28 -2.63 2.67
C MET A 175 -1.99 -1.99 3.85
N TRP A 176 -1.53 -2.36 5.05
CA TRP A 176 -2.11 -1.90 6.31
C TRP A 176 -1.00 -1.60 7.31
N LYS A 177 -1.06 -0.45 7.99
CA LYS A 177 -0.17 -0.06 9.08
C LYS A 177 -0.81 -0.35 10.42
N ARG A 178 -0.10 -1.04 11.32
CA ARG A 178 -0.56 -1.25 12.70
C ARG A 178 -0.50 0.07 13.48
N THR A 179 -1.61 0.47 14.08
CA THR A 179 -1.73 1.71 14.87
C THR A 179 -1.79 1.46 16.37
N ALA A 180 -2.28 0.29 16.80
CA ALA A 180 -2.33 -0.13 18.20
C ALA A 180 -2.34 -1.65 18.34
#